data_AF-A0A7M4A1K1-F1
#
_entry.id   AF-A0A7M4A1K1-F1
#
_cell.length_a   1.000
_cell.length_b   1.000
_cell.length_c   1.000
_cell.angle_alpha   90.00
_cell.angle_beta   90.00
_cell.angle_gamma   90.00
#
_symmetry.space_group_name_H-M   'P 1'
#
loop_
_entity.id
_entity.type
_entity.pdbx_description
1 polymer ?
#
loop_
_entity_poly.entity_id
_entity_poly.type
_entity_poly.pdbx_seq_one_letter_code
_entity_poly.pdbx_strand_id
1 'polypeptide(L)' 'DIKGIALQIISHRINMKPEAKIRGITGMHIVRKILSEVPVPVIQPA' A
#
# COMPACT_ATOMS: atom_id res chain seq x y z
N ASP A 1 -0.69 4.65 -13.82
CA ASP A 1 -1.46 3.39 -13.94
C ASP A 1 -1.29 2.44 -12.77
N ILE A 2 -0.09 1.93 -12.49
CA ILE A 2 0.15 0.91 -11.44
C ILE A 2 -0.39 1.34 -10.07
N LYS A 3 -0.09 2.57 -9.61
CA LYS A 3 -0.60 3.09 -8.33
C LYS A 3 -2.14 3.16 -8.28
N GLY A 4 -2.80 3.34 -9.42
CA GLY A 4 -4.27 3.40 -9.52
C GLY A 4 -4.96 2.06 -9.31
N ILE A 5 -4.32 0.95 -9.69
CA ILE A 5 -4.88 -0.41 -9.53
C ILE A 5 -4.38 -1.12 -8.28
N ALA A 6 -3.27 -0.65 -7.68
CA ALA A 6 -2.60 -1.34 -6.57
C ALA A 6 -3.55 -1.62 -5.40
N LEU A 7 -4.37 -0.64 -5.00
CA LEU A 7 -5.27 -0.81 -3.85
C LEU A 7 -6.25 -1.98 -4.03
N GLN A 8 -6.79 -2.20 -5.23
CA GLN A 8 -7.75 -3.29 -5.48
C GLN A 8 -7.04 -4.65 -5.49
N ILE A 9 -5.82 -4.72 -6.01
CA ILE A 9 -5.09 -5.97 -6.25
C ILE A 9 -4.33 -6.48 -5.02
N ILE A 10 -3.71 -5.61 -4.23
CA ILE A 10 -2.82 -6.05 -3.15
C ILE A 10 -3.40 -5.86 -1.74
N SER A 11 -4.47 -5.07 -1.56
CA SER A 11 -5.03 -4.85 -0.22
C SER A 11 -5.55 -6.13 0.45
N HIS A 12 -6.12 -7.05 -0.32
CA HIS A 12 -6.58 -8.35 0.16
C HIS A 12 -5.46 -9.39 0.28
N ARG A 13 -4.23 -9.07 -0.17
CA ARG A 13 -3.06 -9.97 -0.13
C ARG A 13 -2.10 -9.67 1.03
N ILE A 14 -2.46 -8.75 1.91
CA ILE A 14 -1.64 -8.41 3.08
C ILE A 14 -2.01 -9.32 4.27
N ASN A 15 -1.04 -10.13 4.70
CA ASN A 15 -1.13 -10.88 5.95
C ASN A 15 -0.88 -9.94 7.13
N MET A 16 -1.94 -9.72 7.91
CA MET A 16 -1.91 -8.87 9.09
C MET A 16 -1.80 -9.69 10.36
N LYS A 17 -1.03 -9.17 11.33
CA LYS A 17 -1.02 -9.71 12.69
C LYS A 17 -2.40 -9.51 13.36
N PRO A 18 -2.80 -10.40 14.29
CA PRO A 18 -4.10 -10.31 14.97
C PRO A 18 -4.35 -8.96 15.66
N GLU A 19 -3.33 -8.36 16.26
CA GLU A 19 -3.41 -7.09 16.99
C GLU A 19 -3.83 -5.93 16.06
N ALA A 20 -3.39 -5.97 14.80
CA ALA A 20 -3.77 -4.96 13.80
C ALA A 20 -5.24 -5.11 13.38
N LYS A 21 -5.73 -6.36 13.26
CA LYS A 21 -7.14 -6.64 12.95
C LYS A 21 -8.07 -6.17 14.06
N ILE A 22 -7.72 -6.40 15.33
CA ILE A 22 -8.51 -5.97 16.49
C ILE A 22 -8.60 -4.43 16.56
N ARG A 23 -7.54 -3.73 16.15
CA ARG A 23 -7.52 -2.26 16.04
C ARG A 23 -8.28 -1.71 14.83
N GLY A 24 -8.94 -2.56 14.03
CA GLY A 24 -9.69 -2.14 12.83
C GLY A 24 -8.81 -1.72 11.65
N ILE A 25 -7.50 -2.02 11.69
CA ILE A 25 -6.60 -1.74 10.57
C ILE A 25 -6.88 -2.76 9.46
N THR A 26 -6.97 -2.27 8.23
CA THR A 26 -7.25 -3.09 7.05
C THR A 26 -6.08 -3.00 6.08
N GLY A 27 -5.94 -3.99 5.19
CA GLY A 27 -4.93 -3.95 4.13
C GLY A 27 -5.08 -2.71 3.23
N MET A 28 -6.29 -2.18 3.06
CA MET A 28 -6.52 -0.92 2.35
C MET A 28 -5.83 0.27 3.04
N HIS A 29 -5.91 0.37 4.36
CA HIS A 29 -5.24 1.44 5.12
C HIS A 29 -3.72 1.37 4.93
N ILE A 30 -3.14 0.17 4.99
CA ILE A 30 -1.70 -0.05 4.81
C ILE A 30 -1.24 0.29 3.38
N VAL A 31 -1.96 -0.18 2.36
CA VAL A 31 -1.58 0.07 0.96
C VAL A 31 -1.63 1.57 0.63
N ARG A 32 -2.65 2.31 1.10
CA ARG A 32 -2.70 3.77 0.92
C ARG A 32 -1.49 4.46 1.52
N LYS A 33 -1.09 4.05 2.74
CA LYS A 33 0.07 4.60 3.42
C LYS A 33 1.36 4.37 2.60
N ILE A 34 1.60 3.13 2.17
CA ILE A 34 2.78 2.77 1.36
C ILE A 34 2.83 3.56 0.04
N LEU A 35 1.71 3.67 -0.67
CA LEU A 35 1.66 4.40 -1.95
C LEU A 35 1.98 5.89 -1.81
N SER A 36 1.70 6.46 -0.63
CA SER A 36 2.02 7.85 -0.27
C SER A 36 3.47 8.03 0.19
N GLU A 37 4.03 7.06 0.91
CA GLU A 37 5.37 7.14 1.49
C GLU A 37 6.47 6.75 0.50
N VAL A 38 6.18 5.87 -0.46
CA VAL A 38 7.20 5.36 -1.40
C VAL A 38 7.21 6.22 -2.69
N PRO A 39 8.25 7.05 -2.89
CA PRO A 39 8.41 7.79 -4.13
C PRO A 39 8.81 6.84 -5.27
N VAL A 40 8.42 7.21 -6.49
CA VAL A 40 8.90 6.50 -7.68
C VAL A 40 10.21 7.16 -8.10
N PRO A 41 11.33 6.42 -8.19
CA PRO A 41 12.59 6.99 -8.64
C PRO A 41 12.44 7.49 -10.08
N VAL A 42 12.77 8.76 -10.30
CA VAL A 42 12.85 9.35 -11.63
C VAL A 42 14.32 9.42 -12.04
N ILE A 43 14.65 8.82 -13.17
CA ILE A 43 15.98 9.00 -13.78
C ILE A 43 15.93 10.38 -14.42
N GLN A 44 16.64 11.35 -13.85
CA GLN A 44 16.83 12.66 -14.50
C GLN A 44 17.95 12.50 -15.54
N PRO A 45 17.72 12.81 -16.82
CA PRO A 45 18.81 12.89 -17.78
C PRO A 45 19.76 14.02 -17.37
N ALA A 46 21.06 13.71 -17.39
CA ALA A 46 22.15 14.62 -17.03
C ALA A 46 22.32 15.75 -18.05
#